data_AF-A0A653RNS4-F1
#
_entry.id   AF-A0A653RNS4-F1
#
_cell.length_a   1.000
_cell.length_b   1.000
_cell.length_c   1.000
_cell.angle_alpha   90.00
_cell.angle_beta   90.00
_cell.angle_gamma   90.00
#
_symmetry.space_group_name_H-M   'P 1'
#
loop_
_entity.id
_entity.type
_entity.pdbx_description
1 polymer ?
#
loop_
_entity_poly.entity_id
_entity_poly.type
_entity_poly.pdbx_seq_one_letter_code
_entity_poly.pdbx_strand_id
1 'polypeptide(L)'
;MQQNLAAMVQVSQQNGAKVLILGMQLPPNYGVRYTTAFAEVFPKVAQAHDAALVPFVLEGVGGVPSLMQNDGIHPTAEAQPKLLENVWPTLKPLL
;
A
#
# COMPACT_ATOMS: atom_id res chain seq x y z
N MET A 1 0.67 12.83 7.21
CA MET A 1 0.60 11.42 6.79
C MET A 1 1.96 10.72 6.97
N GLN A 2 3.02 11.16 6.28
CA GLN A 2 4.36 10.55 6.39
C GLN A 2 4.86 10.35 7.82
N GLN A 3 4.75 11.37 8.68
CA GLN A 3 5.16 11.27 10.09
C GLN A 3 4.41 10.19 10.86
N ASN A 4 3.09 10.04 10.63
CA ASN A 4 2.29 9.01 11.28
C ASN A 4 2.70 7.61 10.81
N LEU A 5 2.92 7.44 9.50
CA LEU A 5 3.37 6.15 8.95
C LEU A 5 4.75 5.76 9.49
N ALA A 6 5.70 6.69 9.50
CA ALA A 6 7.03 6.49 10.08
C ALA A 6 6.97 6.12 11.57
N ALA A 7 6.12 6.81 12.35
CA ALA A 7 5.93 6.51 13.76
C ALA A 7 5.37 5.10 13.99
N MET A 8 4.39 4.65 13.18
CA MET A 8 3.87 3.28 13.26
C MET A 8 4.94 2.24 12.94
N VAL A 9 5.73 2.46 11.88
CA VAL A 9 6.84 1.56 11.51
C VAL A 9 7.86 1.46 12.64
N GLN A 10 8.26 2.61 13.22
CA GLN A 10 9.19 2.66 14.34
C GLN A 10 8.69 1.90 15.56
N VAL A 11 7.43 2.11 15.96
CA VAL A 11 6.83 1.39 17.10
C VAL A 11 6.80 -0.11 16.85
N SER A 12 6.44 -0.56 15.65
CA SER A 12 6.43 -1.98 15.29
C SER A 12 7.83 -2.61 15.36
N GLN A 13 8.84 -1.96 14.76
CA GLN A 13 10.22 -2.46 14.76
C GLN A 13 10.84 -2.49 16.16
N GLN A 14 10.55 -1.49 17.00
CA GLN A 14 10.99 -1.48 18.40
C GLN A 14 10.44 -2.66 19.21
N ASN A 15 9.31 -3.25 18.78
CA ASN A 15 8.73 -4.45 19.38
C ASN A 15 9.14 -5.74 18.65
N GLY A 16 10.19 -5.69 17.82
CA GLY A 16 10.77 -6.86 17.15
C GLY A 16 10.01 -7.35 15.92
N ALA A 17 9.03 -6.58 15.42
CA ALA A 17 8.30 -6.96 14.21
C ALA A 17 9.09 -6.60 12.94
N LYS A 18 9.08 -7.52 11.96
CA LYS A 18 9.40 -7.18 10.57
C LYS A 18 8.22 -6.41 9.97
N VAL A 19 8.51 -5.32 9.27
CA VAL A 19 7.47 -4.44 8.72
C VAL A 19 7.43 -4.54 7.19
N LEU A 20 6.23 -4.76 6.67
CA LEU A 20 5.87 -4.61 5.27
C LEU A 20 4.90 -3.44 5.12
N ILE A 21 5.28 -2.45 4.31
CA ILE A 21 4.44 -1.31 3.96
C ILE A 21 3.69 -1.62 2.67
N LEU A 22 2.37 -1.42 2.68
CA LEU A 22 1.53 -1.50 1.49
C LEU A 22 1.27 -0.09 0.96
N GLY A 23 1.80 0.21 -0.22
CA GLY A 23 1.63 1.48 -0.88
C GLY A 23 0.22 1.67 -1.43
N MET A 24 -0.22 2.92 -1.42
CA MET A 24 -1.53 3.35 -1.91
C MET A 24 -1.39 4.54 -2.86
N GLN A 25 -2.35 4.64 -3.78
CA GLN A 25 -2.54 5.79 -4.64
C GLN A 25 -3.93 6.37 -4.42
N LEU A 26 -4.09 7.66 -4.68
CA LEU A 26 -5.38 8.34 -4.62
C LEU A 26 -5.98 8.48 -6.02
N PRO A 27 -7.31 8.58 -6.14
CA PRO A 27 -7.92 8.82 -7.43
C PRO A 27 -7.50 10.17 -8.03
N PRO A 28 -7.54 10.32 -9.37
CA PRO A 28 -6.97 11.48 -10.06
C PRO A 28 -7.71 12.80 -9.79
N ASN A 29 -8.93 12.76 -9.24
CA ASN A 29 -9.74 13.93 -8.89
C ASN A 29 -9.14 14.79 -7.76
N TYR A 30 -8.09 14.30 -7.05
CA TYR A 30 -7.35 15.08 -6.05
C TYR A 30 -6.21 15.94 -6.64
N GLY A 31 -5.95 15.82 -7.95
CA GLY A 31 -4.90 16.55 -8.65
C GLY A 31 -3.53 15.86 -8.60
N VAL A 32 -2.78 15.95 -9.70
CA VAL A 32 -1.51 15.24 -9.91
C VAL A 32 -0.50 15.55 -8.81
N ARG A 33 -0.31 16.83 -8.47
CA ARG A 33 0.65 17.22 -7.42
C ARG A 33 0.39 16.53 -6.08
N TYR A 34 -0.87 16.43 -5.67
CA TYR A 34 -1.24 15.81 -4.39
C TYR A 34 -1.15 14.29 -4.43
N THR A 35 -1.67 13.68 -5.50
CA THR A 35 -1.64 12.21 -5.70
C THR A 35 -0.20 11.69 -5.78
N THR A 36 0.70 12.39 -6.49
CA THR A 36 2.14 12.06 -6.52
C THR A 36 2.77 12.19 -5.14
N ALA A 37 2.58 13.33 -4.46
CA ALA A 37 3.14 13.53 -3.13
C ALA A 37 2.66 12.49 -2.11
N PHE A 38 1.40 12.05 -2.21
CA PHE A 38 0.83 10.99 -1.38
C PHE A 38 1.48 9.63 -1.66
N ALA A 39 1.56 9.22 -2.94
CA ALA A 39 2.13 7.93 -3.33
C ALA A 39 3.62 7.82 -2.97
N GLU A 40 4.36 8.93 -3.03
CA GLU A 40 5.78 8.98 -2.66
C GLU A 40 6.05 8.77 -1.16
N VAL A 41 5.06 8.93 -0.29
CA VAL A 41 5.25 8.75 1.15
C VAL A 41 5.69 7.32 1.48
N PHE A 42 5.04 6.34 0.87
CA PHE A 42 5.26 4.92 1.17
C PHE A 42 6.70 4.46 0.88
N PRO A 43 7.27 4.66 -0.33
CA PRO A 43 8.67 4.30 -0.58
C PRO A 43 9.66 5.10 0.26
N LYS A 44 9.40 6.39 0.54
CA LYS A 44 10.28 7.20 1.41
C LYS A 44 10.35 6.64 2.82
N VAL A 45 9.21 6.26 3.40
CA VAL A 45 9.19 5.65 4.74
C VAL A 45 9.81 4.26 4.72
N ALA A 46 9.50 3.44 3.71
CA ALA A 46 10.08 2.10 3.59
C ALA A 46 11.62 2.17 3.55
N GLN A 47 12.18 3.04 2.72
CA GLN A 47 13.62 3.24 2.61
C GLN A 47 14.24 3.78 3.90
N ALA A 48 13.62 4.77 4.55
CA ALA A 48 14.15 5.39 5.75
C ALA A 48 14.19 4.44 6.96
N HIS A 49 13.36 3.41 6.96
CA HIS A 49 13.22 2.45 8.07
C HIS A 49 13.67 1.03 7.71
N ASP A 50 14.28 0.81 6.54
CA ASP A 50 14.64 -0.53 6.06
C ASP A 50 13.47 -1.53 6.13
N ALA A 51 12.27 -1.05 5.77
CA ALA A 51 11.06 -1.85 5.74
C ALA A 51 10.78 -2.35 4.31
N ALA A 52 10.21 -3.54 4.19
CA ALA A 52 9.78 -4.07 2.90
C ALA A 52 8.60 -3.24 2.35
N LEU A 53 8.43 -3.24 1.02
CA LEU A 53 7.44 -2.41 0.34
C LEU A 53 6.72 -3.19 -0.77
N VAL A 54 5.39 -3.14 -0.77
CA VAL A 54 4.55 -3.35 -1.97
C VAL A 54 4.21 -1.96 -2.51
N PRO A 55 4.67 -1.56 -3.71
CA PRO A 55 4.51 -0.17 -4.19
C PRO A 55 3.05 0.26 -4.34
N PHE A 56 2.17 -0.64 -4.78
CA PHE A 56 0.74 -0.40 -4.86
C PHE A 56 -0.05 -1.70 -4.66
N VAL A 57 -0.82 -1.78 -3.57
CA VAL A 57 -1.57 -3.01 -3.23
C VAL A 57 -2.72 -3.30 -4.20
N LEU A 58 -3.31 -2.26 -4.80
CA LEU A 58 -4.44 -2.41 -5.74
C LEU A 58 -3.99 -2.46 -7.21
N GLU A 59 -2.74 -2.86 -7.49
CA GLU A 59 -2.22 -2.96 -8.86
C GLU A 59 -3.09 -3.87 -9.73
N GLY A 60 -3.56 -3.30 -10.85
CA GLY A 60 -4.56 -3.89 -11.76
C GLY A 60 -5.88 -4.32 -11.11
N VAL A 61 -6.25 -3.76 -9.95
CA VAL A 61 -7.56 -3.92 -9.29
C VAL A 61 -8.25 -2.57 -9.21
N GLY A 62 -7.57 -1.55 -8.71
CA GLY A 62 -8.10 -0.20 -8.56
C GLY A 62 -8.59 0.35 -9.90
N GLY A 63 -9.85 0.80 -9.93
CA GLY A 63 -10.47 1.36 -11.13
C GLY A 63 -10.96 0.35 -12.16
N VAL A 64 -10.84 -0.97 -11.91
CA VAL A 64 -11.42 -2.02 -12.76
C VAL A 64 -12.86 -2.30 -12.33
N PRO A 65 -13.91 -1.89 -13.07
CA PRO A 65 -15.27 -1.89 -12.55
C PRO A 65 -15.79 -3.25 -12.07
N SER A 66 -15.38 -4.35 -12.71
CA SER A 66 -15.78 -5.71 -12.32
C SER A 66 -15.10 -6.21 -11.04
N LEU A 67 -14.08 -5.51 -10.55
CA LEU A 67 -13.31 -5.84 -9.35
C LEU A 67 -13.54 -4.83 -8.22
N MET A 68 -14.42 -3.84 -8.42
CA MET A 68 -14.78 -2.83 -7.43
C MET A 68 -16.24 -3.00 -6.98
N GLN A 69 -16.49 -2.70 -5.71
CA GLN A 69 -17.84 -2.61 -5.14
C GLN A 69 -18.59 -1.42 -5.76
N ASN A 70 -19.89 -1.33 -5.46
CA ASN A 70 -20.78 -0.29 -6.01
C ASN A 70 -20.32 1.14 -5.71
N ASP A 71 -19.46 1.36 -4.71
CA ASP A 71 -18.89 2.67 -4.39
C ASP A 71 -17.71 3.07 -5.29
N GLY A 72 -17.15 2.15 -6.08
CA GLY A 72 -16.00 2.37 -6.94
C GLY A 72 -14.68 2.57 -6.19
N ILE A 73 -14.63 2.34 -4.87
CA ILE A 73 -13.48 2.59 -3.99
C ILE A 73 -12.95 1.30 -3.39
N HIS A 74 -13.82 0.35 -3.03
CA HIS A 74 -13.40 -0.89 -2.37
C HIS A 74 -13.38 -2.08 -3.32
N PRO A 75 -12.37 -2.96 -3.27
CA PRO A 75 -12.36 -4.19 -4.06
C PRO A 75 -13.49 -5.16 -3.68
N THR A 76 -13.96 -5.96 -4.64
CA THR A 76 -14.93 -7.04 -4.39
C THR A 76 -14.25 -8.29 -3.81
N ALA A 77 -15.04 -9.33 -3.51
CA ALA A 77 -14.53 -10.63 -3.09
C ALA A 77 -13.71 -11.31 -4.20
N GLU A 78 -14.11 -11.14 -5.46
CA GLU A 78 -13.44 -11.69 -6.64
C GLU A 78 -12.05 -11.07 -6.86
N ALA A 79 -11.82 -9.85 -6.35
CA ALA A 79 -10.53 -9.18 -6.45
C ALA A 79 -9.48 -9.70 -5.45
N GLN A 80 -9.90 -10.37 -4.38
CA GLN A 80 -9.01 -10.75 -3.26
C GLN A 80 -7.84 -11.65 -3.66
N PRO A 81 -8.00 -12.66 -4.55
CA PRO A 81 -6.87 -13.46 -5.02
C PRO A 81 -5.78 -12.61 -5.71
N LYS A 82 -6.18 -11.58 -6.46
CA LYS A 82 -5.25 -10.67 -7.12
C LYS A 82 -4.53 -9.73 -6.14
N LEU A 83 -5.21 -9.31 -5.07
CA LEU A 83 -4.55 -8.59 -3.97
C LEU A 83 -3.50 -9.47 -3.28
N LEU A 84 -3.78 -10.76 -3.10
CA LEU A 84 -2.79 -11.70 -2.58
C LEU A 84 -1.58 -11.80 -3.52
N GLU A 85 -1.79 -11.92 -4.83
CA GLU A 85 -0.69 -11.95 -5.82
C GLU A 85 0.20 -10.70 -5.75
N ASN A 86 -0.39 -9.53 -5.49
CA ASN A 86 0.35 -8.27 -5.35
C ASN A 86 1.22 -8.23 -4.06
N VAL A 87 0.78 -8.89 -2.99
CA VAL A 87 1.43 -8.83 -1.66
C VAL A 87 2.39 -9.99 -1.44
N TRP A 88 2.02 -11.19 -1.88
CA TRP A 88 2.68 -12.45 -1.54
C TRP A 88 4.17 -12.51 -1.89
N PRO A 89 4.65 -12.01 -3.04
CA PRO A 89 6.08 -12.04 -3.39
C PRO A 89 6.96 -11.29 -2.36
N THR A 90 6.40 -10.26 -1.72
CA THR A 90 7.12 -9.44 -0.74
C THR A 90 6.89 -9.93 0.68
N LEU A 91 5.70 -10.45 0.99
CA LEU A 91 5.36 -10.95 2.31
C LEU A 91 6.04 -12.29 2.62
N LYS A 92 6.03 -13.24 1.68
CA LYS A 92 6.51 -14.61 1.92
C LYS A 92 7.97 -14.67 2.42
N PRO A 93 8.93 -13.88 1.91
CA PRO A 93 10.31 -13.88 2.43
C PRO A 93 10.47 -13.35 3.87
N LEU A 94 9.45 -12.68 4.42
CA LEU A 94 9.51 -12.12 5.77
C LEU A 94 9.08 -13.12 6.85
N LEU A 95 8.31 -14.14 6.47
CA LEU A 95 7.83 -15.22 7.34
C LEU A 95 8.92 -16.25 7.59
#